data_AF-A0A7S3DI10-F1
#
_entry.id   AF-A0A7S3DI10-F1
#
_cell.length_a   1.000
_cell.length_b   1.000
_cell.length_c   1.000
_cell.angle_alpha   90.00
_cell.angle_beta   90.00
_cell.angle_gamma   90.00
#
_symmetry.space_group_name_H-M   'P 1'
#
loop_
_entity.id
_entity.type
_entity.pdbx_description
1 polymer ?
#
loop_
_entity_poly.entity_id
_entity_poly.type
_entity_poly.pdbx_seq_one_letter_code
_entity_poly.pdbx_strand_id
1 'polypeptide(L)'
;MLITLSQPEKAGPTGPTTSQGSTTLHGKERNVFVGLVAVLFLCCLSGFSGVYAEKMLKGQVTLSVDEFNLELSLWSFFINCGLAWQLDGARIVESGAFQNFSGWTIGVIFVSGAGGVLTGYVMRYADNVLKVYATAVSLLFSSFLSYCFLGDETVKSIMFLLGASNVLCSTLLYTGVLQSKSPLPQPGQNDVEQNNIKSSSELK
;
A
#
# COMPACT_ATOMS: atom_id res chain seq x y z
N MET A 1 -4.10 -5.41 -4.91
CA MET A 1 -4.47 -6.72 -4.35
C MET A 1 -5.92 -6.98 -4.71
N LEU A 2 -6.14 -7.77 -5.77
CA LEU A 2 -7.40 -8.34 -6.29
C LEU A 2 -8.70 -7.50 -6.15
N ILE A 3 -8.84 -6.51 -7.03
CA ILE A 3 -10.17 -5.99 -7.41
C ILE A 3 -10.57 -6.76 -8.68
N THR A 4 -11.30 -7.85 -8.53
CA THR A 4 -11.98 -8.52 -9.65
C THR A 4 -13.15 -7.64 -10.06
N LEU A 5 -12.97 -6.80 -11.07
CA LEU A 5 -14.07 -6.01 -11.63
C LEU A 5 -15.08 -6.95 -12.31
N SER A 6 -16.27 -6.99 -11.73
CA SER A 6 -17.49 -7.60 -12.26
C SER A 6 -17.81 -7.02 -13.63
N GLN A 7 -17.98 -7.88 -14.64
CA GLN A 7 -18.52 -7.50 -15.95
C GLN A 7 -20.07 -7.43 -15.87
N PRO A 8 -20.74 -6.49 -16.56
CA PRO A 8 -22.20 -6.41 -16.59
C PRO A 8 -22.76 -7.33 -17.69
N GLU A 9 -23.51 -8.37 -17.31
CA GLU A 9 -24.30 -9.17 -18.26
C GLU A 9 -25.62 -8.45 -18.58
N LYS A 10 -25.94 -8.35 -19.88
CA LYS A 10 -27.15 -7.74 -20.45
C LYS A 10 -28.43 -8.41 -19.96
N ALA A 11 -29.42 -7.62 -19.56
CA ALA A 11 -30.73 -8.07 -19.07
C ALA A 11 -31.81 -8.19 -20.15
N GLY A 12 -32.69 -9.19 -20.00
CA GLY A 12 -34.06 -9.26 -20.53
C GLY A 12 -34.73 -10.63 -20.22
N PRO A 13 -36.07 -10.72 -20.06
CA PRO A 13 -36.86 -10.04 -19.02
C PRO A 13 -37.79 -10.99 -18.20
N THR A 14 -38.42 -10.41 -17.16
CA THR A 14 -39.71 -10.74 -16.49
C THR A 14 -39.81 -11.88 -15.45
N GLY A 15 -40.22 -11.50 -14.23
CA GLY A 15 -41.07 -12.32 -13.34
C GLY A 15 -40.51 -12.56 -11.93
N PRO A 16 -41.29 -12.36 -10.84
CA PRO A 16 -40.76 -12.05 -9.51
C PRO A 16 -40.54 -13.29 -8.64
N THR A 17 -39.56 -13.25 -7.73
CA THR A 17 -39.62 -13.77 -6.34
C THR A 17 -38.23 -13.69 -5.71
N THR A 18 -38.16 -13.10 -4.53
CA THR A 18 -37.12 -13.23 -3.51
C THR A 18 -36.30 -14.52 -3.63
N SER A 19 -35.04 -14.41 -4.05
CA SER A 19 -34.05 -15.46 -3.88
C SER A 19 -32.70 -14.80 -3.59
N GLN A 20 -32.20 -15.02 -2.37
CA GLN A 20 -30.82 -14.76 -2.02
C GLN A 20 -29.93 -15.46 -3.07
N GLY A 21 -29.24 -14.67 -3.88
CA GLY A 21 -28.39 -15.14 -4.97
C GLY A 21 -27.15 -15.84 -4.43
N SER A 22 -27.32 -17.12 -4.08
CA SER A 22 -26.24 -18.08 -3.97
C SER A 22 -25.75 -18.36 -5.39
N THR A 23 -24.73 -17.62 -5.84
CA THR A 23 -24.02 -17.96 -7.09
C THR A 23 -23.09 -19.14 -6.83
N THR A 24 -23.53 -20.30 -7.31
CA THR A 24 -22.78 -21.55 -7.43
C THR A 24 -21.53 -21.33 -8.30
N LEU A 25 -20.43 -20.90 -7.68
CA LEU A 25 -19.09 -21.13 -8.20
C LEU A 25 -18.61 -22.49 -7.71
N HIS A 26 -17.93 -23.24 -8.59
CA HIS A 26 -17.24 -24.50 -8.30
C HIS A 26 -16.79 -24.59 -6.82
N GLY A 27 -17.45 -25.47 -6.07
CA GLY A 27 -17.39 -25.53 -4.61
C GLY A 27 -16.01 -25.91 -4.10
N LYS A 28 -15.14 -24.92 -3.91
CA LYS A 28 -14.03 -25.02 -2.96
C LYS A 28 -14.60 -24.65 -1.61
N GLU A 29 -14.70 -25.62 -0.69
CA GLU A 29 -15.07 -25.35 0.69
C GLU A 29 -14.23 -24.18 1.22
N ARG A 30 -14.90 -23.07 1.53
CA ARG A 30 -14.23 -21.86 2.04
C ARG A 30 -13.90 -22.09 3.51
N ASN A 31 -12.72 -22.63 3.75
CA ASN A 31 -12.17 -22.81 5.09
C ASN A 31 -11.85 -21.44 5.71
N VAL A 32 -12.82 -20.86 6.41
CA VAL A 32 -12.67 -19.55 7.10
C VAL A 32 -11.46 -19.56 8.03
N PHE A 33 -11.18 -20.69 8.68
CA PHE A 33 -9.99 -20.87 9.52
C PHE A 33 -8.68 -20.69 8.74
N VAL A 34 -8.58 -21.26 7.54
CA VAL A 34 -7.40 -21.09 6.66
C VAL A 34 -7.25 -19.63 6.25
N GLY A 35 -8.36 -18.94 5.94
CA GLY A 35 -8.36 -17.51 5.66
C GLY A 35 -7.89 -16.66 6.85
N LEU A 36 -8.36 -16.98 8.06
CA LEU A 36 -7.96 -16.28 9.29
C LEU A 36 -6.46 -16.43 9.56
N VAL A 37 -5.94 -17.66 9.48
CA VAL A 37 -4.52 -17.95 9.67
C VAL A 37 -3.69 -17.24 8.60
N ALA A 38 -4.12 -17.25 7.34
CA ALA A 38 -3.44 -16.56 6.25
C ALA A 38 -3.36 -15.04 6.47
N VAL A 39 -4.44 -14.40 6.93
CA VAL A 39 -4.47 -12.96 7.22
C VAL A 39 -3.58 -12.61 8.41
N LEU A 40 -3.50 -13.45 9.45
CA LEU A 40 -2.61 -13.24 10.57
C LEU A 40 -1.13 -13.27 10.13
N PHE A 41 -0.74 -14.29 9.35
CA PHE A 41 0.61 -14.35 8.79
C PHE A 41 0.91 -13.17 7.85
N LEU A 42 -0.04 -12.78 7.00
CA LEU A 42 0.09 -11.62 6.13
C LEU A 42 0.30 -10.32 6.93
N CYS A 43 -0.44 -10.15 8.03
CA CYS A 43 -0.31 -8.98 8.90
C CYS A 43 1.07 -8.93 9.57
N CYS A 44 1.53 -10.04 10.15
CA CYS A 44 2.86 -10.14 10.75
C CYS A 44 3.97 -9.85 9.73
N LEU A 45 3.88 -10.42 8.52
CA LEU A 45 4.86 -10.22 7.47
C LEU A 45 4.88 -8.77 6.94
N SER A 46 3.70 -8.16 6.78
CA SER A 46 3.58 -6.76 6.37
C SER A 46 4.22 -5.80 7.37
N GLY A 47 3.94 -6.00 8.67
CA GLY A 47 4.56 -5.21 9.74
C GLY A 47 6.08 -5.38 9.80
N PHE A 48 6.56 -6.62 9.73
CA PHE A 48 7.99 -6.94 9.73
C PHE A 48 8.72 -6.32 8.53
N SER A 49 8.16 -6.46 7.33
CA SER A 49 8.73 -5.89 6.10
C SER A 49 8.90 -4.39 6.17
N GLY A 50 7.93 -3.67 6.75
CA GLY A 50 8.00 -2.22 6.88
C GLY A 50 9.12 -1.77 7.83
N VAL A 51 9.28 -2.44 8.98
CA VAL A 51 10.38 -2.14 9.92
C VAL A 51 11.74 -2.57 9.36
N TYR A 52 11.79 -3.67 8.61
CA TYR A 52 13.02 -4.12 7.95
C TYR A 52 13.48 -3.14 6.88
N ALA A 53 12.56 -2.67 6.02
CA ALA A 53 12.86 -1.64 5.02
C ALA A 53 13.38 -0.36 5.69
N GLU A 54 12.72 0.10 6.75
CA GLU A 54 13.19 1.24 7.54
C GLU A 54 14.60 1.03 8.10
N LYS A 55 14.88 -0.16 8.67
CA LYS A 55 16.23 -0.50 9.17
C LYS A 55 17.29 -0.52 8.08
N MET A 56 16.97 -0.97 6.88
CA MET A 56 17.93 -0.98 5.76
C MET A 56 18.20 0.44 5.25
N LEU A 57 17.15 1.26 5.11
CA LEU A 57 17.23 2.66 4.63
C LEU A 57 17.84 3.64 5.64
N LYS A 58 17.71 3.37 6.94
CA LYS A 58 18.26 4.21 8.02
C LYS A 58 19.55 3.67 8.62
N GLY A 59 19.81 2.36 8.52
CA GLY A 59 20.96 1.70 9.14
C GLY A 59 22.23 1.67 8.28
N GLN A 60 22.14 1.95 6.99
CA GLN A 60 23.29 2.00 6.07
C GLN A 60 23.53 3.45 5.63
N VAL A 61 24.75 3.97 5.83
CA VAL A 61 25.11 5.34 5.43
C VAL A 61 25.29 5.45 3.91
N THR A 62 25.64 4.35 3.25
CA THR A 62 25.98 4.33 1.82
C THR A 62 24.85 3.88 0.91
N LEU A 63 23.77 3.31 1.44
CA LEU A 63 22.68 2.77 0.62
C LEU A 63 21.69 3.89 0.28
N SER A 64 21.61 4.26 -0.99
CA SER A 64 20.63 5.24 -1.45
C SER A 64 19.22 4.64 -1.51
N VAL A 65 18.20 5.51 -1.42
CA VAL A 65 16.79 5.10 -1.56
C VAL A 65 16.54 4.44 -2.90
N ASP A 66 17.21 4.93 -3.94
CA ASP A 66 17.05 4.46 -5.31
C ASP A 66 17.66 3.07 -5.51
N GLU A 67 18.85 2.79 -4.96
CA GLU A 67 19.47 1.46 -5.00
C GLU A 67 18.62 0.43 -4.26
N PHE A 68 18.11 0.77 -3.08
CA PHE A 68 17.23 -0.11 -2.31
C PHE A 68 15.93 -0.40 -3.04
N ASN A 69 15.27 0.63 -3.60
CA ASN A 69 14.05 0.46 -4.38
C ASN A 69 14.30 -0.33 -5.68
N LEU A 70 15.46 -0.15 -6.33
CA LEU A 70 15.83 -0.89 -7.53
C LEU A 70 16.02 -2.37 -7.22
N GLU A 71 16.75 -2.70 -6.15
CA GLU A 71 16.96 -4.09 -5.73
C GLU A 71 15.63 -4.80 -5.42
N LEU A 72 14.76 -4.15 -4.63
CA LEU A 72 13.43 -4.68 -4.33
C LEU A 72 12.55 -4.84 -5.58
N SER A 73 12.65 -3.89 -6.53
CA SER A 73 11.90 -3.94 -7.78
C SER A 73 12.36 -5.08 -8.68
N LEU A 74 13.68 -5.34 -8.73
CA LEU A 74 14.25 -6.46 -9.48
C LEU A 74 13.78 -7.81 -8.92
N TRP A 75 13.87 -8.01 -7.61
CA TRP A 75 13.35 -9.22 -6.97
C TRP A 75 11.85 -9.40 -7.19
N SER A 76 11.08 -8.32 -7.07
CA SER A 76 9.64 -8.34 -7.34
C SER A 76 9.34 -8.71 -8.79
N PHE A 77 10.09 -8.17 -9.76
CA PHE A 77 9.92 -8.47 -11.18
C PHE A 77 10.10 -9.97 -11.46
N PHE A 78 11.18 -10.59 -10.98
CA PHE A 78 11.43 -12.02 -11.19
C PHE A 78 10.33 -12.90 -10.58
N ILE A 79 9.91 -12.60 -9.35
CA ILE A 79 8.84 -13.36 -8.67
C ILE A 79 7.51 -13.21 -9.40
N ASN A 80 7.15 -11.99 -9.81
CA ASN A 80 5.89 -11.76 -10.52
C ASN A 80 5.88 -12.36 -11.93
N CYS A 81 7.00 -12.34 -12.66
CA CYS A 81 7.13 -13.06 -13.93
C CYS A 81 6.97 -14.57 -13.75
N GLY A 82 7.62 -15.15 -12.74
CA GLY A 82 7.47 -16.57 -12.41
C GLY A 82 6.03 -16.93 -12.05
N LEU A 83 5.36 -16.10 -11.25
CA LEU A 83 3.97 -16.29 -10.86
C LEU A 83 3.01 -16.14 -12.07
N ALA A 84 3.23 -15.15 -12.93
CA ALA A 84 2.45 -14.96 -14.15
C ALA A 84 2.57 -16.18 -15.10
N TRP A 85 3.77 -16.75 -15.22
CA TRP A 85 3.98 -17.96 -16.01
C TRP A 85 3.26 -19.17 -15.40
N GLN A 86 3.30 -19.33 -14.08
CA GLN A 86 2.63 -20.44 -13.38
C GLN A 86 1.10 -20.36 -13.45
N LEU A 87 0.53 -19.15 -13.41
CA LEU A 87 -0.92 -18.95 -13.41
C LEU A 87 -1.51 -18.98 -14.82
N ASP A 88 -0.90 -18.25 -15.77
CA ASP A 88 -1.50 -17.96 -17.07
C ASP A 88 -0.53 -18.14 -18.26
N GLY A 89 0.57 -18.88 -18.08
CA GLY A 89 1.63 -19.04 -19.10
C GLY A 89 1.12 -19.41 -20.50
N ALA A 90 0.15 -20.33 -20.60
CA ALA A 90 -0.44 -20.71 -21.89
C ALA A 90 -1.14 -19.53 -22.59
N ARG A 91 -1.91 -18.73 -21.85
CA ARG A 91 -2.62 -17.54 -22.36
C ARG A 91 -1.68 -16.41 -22.74
N ILE A 92 -0.56 -16.29 -22.02
CA ILE A 92 0.49 -15.30 -22.30
C ILE A 92 1.20 -15.62 -23.62
N VAL A 93 1.48 -16.90 -23.90
CA VAL A 93 2.13 -17.33 -25.15
C VAL A 93 1.21 -17.19 -26.35
N GLU A 94 -0.06 -17.59 -26.22
CA GLU A 94 -0.99 -17.60 -27.35
C GLU A 94 -1.42 -16.20 -27.79
N SER A 95 -1.61 -15.29 -26.84
CA SER A 95 -2.27 -14.02 -27.12
C SER A 95 -1.45 -12.80 -26.66
N GLY A 96 -0.31 -13.00 -26.00
CA GLY A 96 0.65 -11.97 -25.58
C GLY A 96 0.43 -11.44 -24.15
N ALA A 97 1.47 -10.94 -23.49
CA ALA A 97 1.37 -10.50 -22.09
C ALA A 97 0.52 -9.22 -21.87
N PHE A 98 0.31 -8.41 -22.92
CA PHE A 98 -0.30 -7.08 -22.84
C PHE A 98 -1.67 -6.98 -23.53
N GLN A 99 -2.41 -8.08 -23.58
CA GLN A 99 -3.75 -8.08 -24.18
C GLN A 99 -4.70 -7.16 -23.45
N ASN A 100 -5.50 -6.41 -24.21
CA ASN A 100 -6.56 -5.53 -23.68
C ASN A 100 -6.05 -4.43 -22.73
N PHE A 101 -4.79 -4.01 -22.85
CA PHE A 101 -4.29 -2.85 -22.12
C PHE A 101 -4.95 -1.59 -22.65
N SER A 102 -5.84 -1.00 -21.85
CA SER A 102 -6.41 0.31 -22.15
C SER A 102 -5.48 1.42 -21.63
N GLY A 103 -5.67 2.65 -22.12
CA GLY A 103 -4.93 3.82 -21.60
C GLY A 103 -5.09 4.00 -20.08
N TRP A 104 -6.24 3.61 -19.52
CA TRP A 104 -6.46 3.62 -18.07
C TRP A 104 -5.61 2.60 -17.33
N THR A 105 -5.44 1.40 -17.88
CA THR A 105 -4.58 0.36 -17.31
C THR A 105 -3.14 0.85 -17.19
N ILE A 106 -2.65 1.50 -18.26
CA ILE A 106 -1.31 2.10 -18.28
C ILE A 106 -1.21 3.21 -17.21
N GLY A 107 -2.22 4.07 -17.08
CA GLY A 107 -2.28 5.08 -16.02
C GLY A 107 -2.21 4.50 -14.61
N VAL A 108 -2.94 3.40 -14.34
CA VAL A 108 -2.91 2.71 -13.05
C VAL A 108 -1.52 2.11 -12.76
N ILE A 109 -0.85 1.57 -13.78
CA ILE A 109 0.52 1.03 -13.64
C ILE A 109 1.48 2.15 -13.23
N PHE A 110 1.41 3.31 -13.88
CA PHE A 110 2.28 4.44 -13.54
C PHE A 110 2.03 4.98 -12.12
N VAL A 111 0.77 5.19 -11.72
CA VAL A 111 0.47 5.67 -10.36
C VAL A 111 0.83 4.64 -9.29
N SER A 112 0.64 3.34 -9.57
CA SER A 112 1.05 2.29 -8.64
C SER A 112 2.56 2.22 -8.50
N GLY A 113 3.31 2.35 -9.61
CA GLY A 113 4.77 2.40 -9.59
C GLY A 113 5.30 3.63 -8.85
N ALA A 114 4.76 4.81 -9.16
CA ALA A 114 5.11 6.05 -8.48
C ALA A 114 4.81 5.99 -6.97
N GLY A 115 3.68 5.39 -6.57
CA GLY A 115 3.33 5.18 -5.17
C GLY A 115 4.31 4.26 -4.43
N GLY A 116 4.83 3.22 -5.11
CA GLY A 116 5.88 2.35 -4.58
C GLY A 116 7.18 3.10 -4.32
N VAL A 117 7.65 3.87 -5.30
CA VAL A 117 8.86 4.70 -5.17
C VAL A 117 8.69 5.71 -4.04
N LEU A 118 7.58 6.46 -4.03
CA LEU A 118 7.26 7.45 -3.00
C LEU A 118 7.26 6.84 -1.59
N THR A 119 6.77 5.61 -1.45
CA THR A 119 6.77 4.90 -0.17
C THR A 119 8.18 4.67 0.36
N GLY A 120 9.15 4.34 -0.51
CA GLY A 120 10.56 4.22 -0.12
C GLY A 120 11.15 5.54 0.37
N TYR A 121 10.85 6.65 -0.31
CA TYR A 121 11.26 7.99 0.13
C TYR A 121 10.64 8.36 1.48
N VAL A 122 9.34 8.08 1.69
CA VAL A 122 8.68 8.31 2.98
C VAL A 122 9.37 7.52 4.09
N MET A 123 9.79 6.27 3.87
CA MET A 123 10.51 5.48 4.88
C MET A 123 11.92 5.98 5.19
N ARG A 124 12.57 6.69 4.25
CA ARG A 124 13.87 7.31 4.49
C ARG A 124 13.78 8.49 5.46
N TYR A 125 12.75 9.32 5.29
CA TYR A 125 12.61 10.59 6.02
C TYR A 125 11.61 10.55 7.17
N ALA A 126 10.70 9.58 7.20
CA ALA A 126 9.72 9.36 8.25
C ALA A 126 9.82 7.95 8.83
N ASP A 127 9.14 7.71 9.95
CA ASP A 127 9.05 6.38 10.55
C ASP A 127 7.94 5.56 9.87
N ASN A 128 8.13 4.24 9.76
CA ASN A 128 7.14 3.36 9.14
C ASN A 128 5.77 3.40 9.86
N VAL A 129 5.74 3.77 11.15
CA VAL A 129 4.51 3.97 11.91
C VAL A 129 3.74 5.21 11.43
N LEU A 130 4.44 6.35 11.25
CA LEU A 130 3.81 7.58 10.78
C LEU A 130 3.23 7.42 9.38
N LYS A 131 3.91 6.65 8.52
CA LYS A 131 3.40 6.27 7.19
C LYS A 131 2.04 5.56 7.29
N VAL A 132 1.90 4.58 8.17
CA VAL A 132 0.64 3.82 8.32
C VAL A 132 -0.51 4.71 8.80
N TYR A 133 -0.24 5.63 9.75
CA TYR A 133 -1.23 6.63 10.17
C TYR A 133 -1.63 7.57 9.02
N ALA A 134 -0.65 8.05 8.24
CA ALA A 134 -0.93 8.90 7.07
C ALA A 134 -1.77 8.18 6.02
N THR A 135 -1.49 6.90 5.76
CA THR A 135 -2.31 6.06 4.87
C THR A 135 -3.73 5.90 5.41
N ALA A 136 -3.92 5.68 6.72
CA ALA A 136 -5.25 5.56 7.32
C ALA A 136 -6.08 6.84 7.18
N VAL A 137 -5.49 8.02 7.40
CA VAL A 137 -6.15 9.31 7.17
C VAL A 137 -6.47 9.52 5.69
N SER A 138 -5.56 9.12 4.79
CA SER A 138 -5.80 9.17 3.35
C SER A 138 -6.97 8.30 2.91
N LEU A 139 -7.17 7.12 3.52
CA LEU A 139 -8.34 6.29 3.28
C LEU A 139 -9.64 6.99 3.71
N LEU A 140 -9.66 7.65 4.87
CA LEU A 140 -10.83 8.43 5.30
C LEU A 140 -11.13 9.59 4.35
N PHE A 141 -10.09 10.29 3.90
CA PHE A 141 -10.23 11.36 2.91
C PHE A 141 -10.75 10.84 1.57
N SER A 142 -10.27 9.67 1.14
CA SER A 142 -10.78 9.00 -0.07
C SER A 142 -12.26 8.64 0.06
N SER A 143 -12.68 8.12 1.21
CA SER A 143 -14.10 7.86 1.51
C SER A 143 -14.93 9.16 1.49
N PHE A 144 -14.39 10.25 2.03
CA PHE A 144 -15.05 11.56 2.01
C PHE A 144 -15.21 12.11 0.58
N LEU A 145 -14.18 11.98 -0.26
CA LEU A 145 -14.25 12.33 -1.68
C LEU A 145 -15.28 11.46 -2.42
N SER A 146 -15.32 10.16 -2.12
CA SER A 146 -16.32 9.24 -2.68
C SER A 146 -17.75 9.68 -2.33
N TYR A 147 -18.00 10.11 -1.10
CA TYR A 147 -19.29 10.70 -0.72
C TYR A 147 -19.61 11.96 -1.52
N CYS A 148 -18.64 12.89 -1.66
CA CYS A 148 -18.87 14.17 -2.33
C CYS A 148 -19.08 14.06 -3.85
N PHE A 149 -18.33 13.19 -4.53
CA PHE A 149 -18.36 13.05 -5.99
C PHE A 149 -19.34 11.99 -6.48
N LEU A 150 -19.42 10.85 -5.79
CA LEU A 150 -20.26 9.71 -6.20
C LEU A 150 -21.61 9.68 -5.47
N GLY A 151 -21.82 10.53 -4.46
CA GLY A 151 -23.05 10.55 -3.68
C GLY A 151 -23.25 9.30 -2.81
N ASP A 152 -22.17 8.60 -2.47
CA ASP A 152 -22.22 7.32 -1.77
C ASP A 152 -22.65 7.49 -0.30
N GLU A 153 -23.91 7.16 0.01
CA GLU A 153 -24.48 7.33 1.35
C GLU A 153 -23.89 6.40 2.42
N THR A 154 -23.02 5.45 2.06
CA THR A 154 -22.37 4.55 3.04
C THR A 154 -21.54 5.28 4.09
N VAL A 155 -21.02 6.48 3.77
CA VAL A 155 -20.29 7.35 4.72
C VAL A 155 -21.20 7.86 5.85
N LYS A 156 -22.53 7.90 5.65
CA LYS A 156 -23.50 8.28 6.70
C LYS A 156 -23.73 7.18 7.73
N SER A 157 -23.23 5.97 7.49
CA SER A 157 -23.37 4.86 8.44
C SER A 157 -22.69 5.20 9.77
N ILE A 158 -23.42 4.99 10.88
CA ILE A 158 -22.90 5.24 12.22
C ILE A 158 -21.64 4.42 12.52
N MET A 159 -21.53 3.22 11.96
CA MET A 159 -20.36 2.35 12.13
C MET A 159 -19.12 2.93 11.42
N PHE A 160 -19.32 3.55 10.26
CA PHE A 160 -18.25 4.26 9.55
C PHE A 160 -17.81 5.49 10.34
N LEU A 161 -18.76 6.30 10.82
CA LEU A 161 -18.46 7.50 11.61
C LEU A 161 -17.71 7.19 12.91
N LEU A 162 -18.09 6.12 13.62
CA LEU A 162 -17.39 5.65 14.82
C LEU A 162 -15.98 5.14 14.49
N GLY A 163 -15.81 4.41 13.38
CA GLY A 163 -14.49 3.98 12.93
C GLY A 163 -13.59 5.16 12.52
N ALA A 164 -14.14 6.09 11.75
CA ALA A 164 -13.43 7.28 11.27
C ALA A 164 -13.01 8.19 12.42
N SER A 165 -13.90 8.44 13.40
CA SER A 165 -13.56 9.23 14.58
C SER A 165 -12.47 8.57 15.42
N ASN A 166 -12.51 7.25 15.60
CA ASN A 166 -11.47 6.52 16.32
C ASN A 166 -10.09 6.62 15.63
N VAL A 167 -10.04 6.46 14.30
CA VAL A 167 -8.80 6.62 13.52
C VAL A 167 -8.27 8.07 13.61
N LEU A 168 -9.15 9.06 13.54
CA LEU A 168 -8.78 10.47 13.69
C LEU A 168 -8.25 10.76 15.10
N CYS A 169 -8.96 10.32 16.14
CA CYS A 169 -8.53 10.47 17.54
C CYS A 169 -7.15 9.84 17.77
N SER A 170 -6.94 8.60 17.29
CA SER A 170 -5.64 7.94 17.41
C SER A 170 -4.52 8.68 16.69
N THR A 171 -4.80 9.21 15.48
CA THR A 171 -3.79 9.91 14.69
C THR A 171 -3.43 11.26 15.31
N LEU A 172 -4.41 12.00 15.82
CA LEU A 172 -4.20 13.28 16.51
C LEU A 172 -3.41 13.08 17.80
N LEU A 173 -3.73 12.04 18.59
CA LEU A 173 -2.96 11.68 19.78
C LEU A 173 -1.50 11.38 19.43
N TYR A 174 -1.26 10.53 18.42
CA TYR A 174 0.09 10.15 18.02
C TYR A 174 0.90 11.33 17.48
N THR A 175 0.28 12.16 16.63
CA THR A 175 0.94 13.34 16.03
C THR A 175 1.23 14.41 17.08
N GLY A 176 0.33 14.64 18.03
CA GLY A 176 0.53 15.57 19.14
C GLY A 176 1.71 15.16 20.05
N VAL A 177 1.87 13.85 20.29
CA VAL A 177 3.02 13.32 21.05
C VAL A 177 4.33 13.49 20.30
N LEU A 178 4.34 13.33 18.96
CA LEU A 178 5.55 13.53 18.15
C LEU A 178 5.96 15.02 18.06
N GLN A 179 5.02 15.95 18.01
CA GLN A 179 5.32 17.39 18.01
C GLN A 179 5.98 17.84 19.32
N SER A 180 5.70 17.16 20.44
CA SER A 180 6.35 17.41 21.73
C SER A 180 7.81 16.96 21.79
N LYS A 181 8.32 16.23 20.79
CA LYS A 181 9.65 15.60 20.81
C LYS A 181 10.61 16.06 19.68
N SER A 182 10.40 17.22 19.07
CA SER A 182 11.17 17.69 17.90
C SER A 182 12.71 17.65 18.08
N PRO A 183 13.51 17.59 16.98
CA PRO A 183 13.33 16.94 15.67
C PRO A 183 14.20 15.66 15.55
N LEU A 184 13.75 14.67 14.78
CA LEU A 184 14.56 13.49 14.45
C LEU A 184 15.85 13.91 13.69
N PRO A 185 17.03 13.38 14.07
CA PRO A 185 18.28 13.67 13.37
C PRO A 185 18.16 13.26 11.90
N GLN A 186 18.33 14.22 11.00
CA GLN A 186 18.31 13.94 9.58
C GLN A 186 19.57 13.15 9.20
N PRO A 187 19.44 12.06 8.43
CA PRO A 187 20.58 11.29 7.96
C PRO A 187 21.30 12.11 6.88
N GLY A 188 22.26 12.91 7.33
CA GLY A 188 23.02 13.90 6.56
C GLY A 188 23.49 15.09 7.41
N GLN A 189 22.89 15.32 8.59
CA GLN A 189 23.30 16.43 9.47
C GLN A 189 24.57 16.10 10.25
N ASN A 190 24.78 14.82 10.60
CA ASN A 190 25.99 14.37 11.29
C ASN A 190 27.24 14.46 10.40
N ASP A 191 27.10 14.27 9.08
CA ASP A 191 28.23 14.34 8.15
C ASP A 191 28.64 15.80 7.85
N VAL A 192 27.67 16.72 7.78
CA VAL A 192 27.95 18.16 7.64
C VAL A 192 28.54 18.72 8.93
N GLU A 193 28.01 18.32 10.09
CA GLU A 193 28.52 18.79 11.38
C GLU A 193 29.91 18.20 11.69
N GLN A 194 30.15 16.91 11.42
CA GLN A 194 31.50 16.34 11.57
C GLN A 194 32.51 16.88 10.56
N ASN A 195 32.12 17.15 9.32
CA ASN A 195 33.01 17.80 8.35
C ASN A 195 33.30 19.27 8.72
N ASN A 196 32.32 19.99 9.28
CA ASN A 196 32.52 21.37 9.74
C ASN A 196 33.39 21.42 11.02
N ILE A 197 33.23 20.45 11.93
CA ILE A 197 34.09 20.30 13.11
C ILE A 197 35.52 19.92 12.72
N LYS A 198 35.71 18.98 11.77
CA LYS A 198 37.06 18.65 11.25
C LYS A 198 37.72 19.82 10.52
N SER A 199 36.95 20.57 9.72
CA SER A 199 37.47 21.75 9.02
C SER A 199 37.85 22.88 10.00
N SER A 200 37.12 23.02 11.11
CA SER A 200 37.45 23.98 12.17
C SER A 200 38.65 23.58 13.04
N SER A 201 38.96 22.28 13.16
CA SER A 201 40.13 21.80 13.91
C SER A 201 41.45 21.86 13.12
N GLU A 202 41.40 21.86 11.79
CA GLU A 202 42.58 21.96 10.91
C GLU A 202 43.02 23.42 10.66
N LEU A 203 42.24 24.40 11.13
CA LEU A 203 42.45 25.85 10.95
C LEU A 203 43.01 26.56 12.19
N LYS A 204 43.44 25.81 13.21
CA LYS A 204 44.16 26.30 14.40
C LYS A 204 45.54 25.68 14.47
#